data_AF-A0A840DKK3-F1
#
_entry.id   AF-A0A840DKK3-F1
#
_cell.length_a   1.000
_cell.length_b   1.000
_cell.length_c   1.000
_cell.angle_alpha   90.00
_cell.angle_beta   90.00
_cell.angle_gamma   90.00
#
_symmetry.space_group_name_H-M   'P 1'
#
loop_
_entity.id
_entity.type
_entity.pdbx_description
1 polymer ?
#
loop_
_entity_poly.entity_id
_entity_poly.type
_entity_poly.pdbx_seq_one_letter_code
_entity_poly.pdbx_strand_id
1 'polypeptide(L)'
;MGLVRVFAVVFVVLSSLFAPLSFSQALASENCASYTGNEKVFWDGAELKPGQIGRLTIIKKTSLLTFNGNTPVVVRTLSPGSFYRIYTFQSSYLGLGGGYYVKRDANVKYETPSKTKLTILACIQQAKQTNAAVSMNGVAIGDSRTKVEAIYGKAKRKTVNDYGLYWEAYDKGSYRDFLMVSYENDRVAAIYTNQPIVRTKTGLTLGAAKQEVEAKYGTPLSYIEKGNTRYMIQDDEYDTYLLDGNYVTFFYDKYNNNRLTAVQVVRRELEETKAGFYGTPSTTLRTAYEYQIFDLVNAIRWRNHLSLLAWDGKIAGTARAHSEDMAQNGYFDHTNLQGLSPFDRMTRDGISYRVAGENIAYGQFNAIFVHEAWLNSLGHRQNVLYPDFQRLGVGVAFSNSGQPYYTQNFYIP
;
A
#
# COMPACT_ATOMS: atom_id res chain seq x y z
N MET A 1 -29.24 18.72 28.22
CA MET A 1 -28.29 19.07 29.31
C MET A 1 -26.91 18.62 28.89
N GLY A 2 -25.90 19.51 28.95
CA GLY A 2 -24.48 19.15 28.82
C GLY A 2 -23.78 19.43 27.48
N LEU A 3 -23.72 20.70 27.06
CA LEU A 3 -22.69 21.18 26.13
C LEU A 3 -21.33 21.15 26.85
N VAL A 4 -20.31 20.50 26.29
CA VAL A 4 -18.91 20.76 26.65
C VAL A 4 -18.21 21.30 25.41
N ARG A 5 -18.05 22.62 25.38
CA ARG A 5 -17.14 23.33 24.47
C ARG A 5 -15.74 23.24 25.06
N VAL A 6 -14.82 22.57 24.38
CA VAL A 6 -13.39 22.62 24.71
C VAL A 6 -12.77 23.78 23.94
N PHE A 7 -12.28 24.78 24.66
CA PHE A 7 -11.47 25.88 24.14
C PHE A 7 -10.08 25.35 23.77
N ALA A 8 -9.66 25.54 22.52
CA ALA A 8 -8.27 25.36 22.10
C ALA A 8 -7.46 26.62 22.45
N VAL A 9 -6.53 26.48 23.39
CA VAL A 9 -5.52 27.51 23.69
C VAL A 9 -4.39 27.36 22.67
N VAL A 10 -4.19 28.36 21.82
CA VAL A 10 -3.09 28.43 20.86
C VAL A 10 -1.86 29.00 21.56
N PHE A 11 -0.86 28.17 21.83
CA PHE A 11 0.50 28.65 22.17
C PHE A 11 1.30 28.79 20.88
N VAL A 12 1.58 30.03 20.48
CA VAL A 12 2.58 30.33 19.44
C VAL A 12 3.95 30.40 20.12
N VAL A 13 4.76 29.36 19.95
CA VAL A 13 6.19 29.40 20.27
C VAL A 13 6.96 29.68 18.98
N LEU A 14 7.40 30.93 18.79
CA LEU A 14 8.37 31.27 17.76
C LEU A 14 9.76 30.74 18.18
N SER A 15 10.10 29.53 17.74
CA SER A 15 11.49 29.07 17.76
C SER A 15 12.09 29.21 16.37
N SER A 16 12.94 30.22 16.20
CA SER A 16 13.83 30.35 15.05
C SER A 16 14.85 29.22 15.06
N LEU A 17 14.57 28.15 14.33
CA LEU A 17 15.52 27.07 14.03
C LEU A 17 15.78 27.05 12.53
N PHE A 18 16.99 27.46 12.15
CA PHE A 18 17.57 27.18 10.84
C PHE A 18 17.64 25.66 10.68
N ALA A 19 16.68 25.07 9.96
CA ALA A 19 16.82 23.73 9.44
C ALA A 19 17.76 23.77 8.22
N PRO A 20 18.81 22.93 8.14
CA PRO A 20 19.50 22.75 6.88
C PRO A 20 18.48 22.21 5.87
N LEU A 21 18.37 22.86 4.72
CA LEU A 21 17.62 22.34 3.57
C LEU A 21 18.15 20.95 3.22
N SER A 22 17.51 19.92 3.75
CA SER A 22 17.68 18.55 3.30
C SER A 22 17.21 18.51 1.85
N PHE A 23 18.11 18.16 0.94
CA PHE A 23 17.94 18.06 -0.52
C PHE A 23 16.86 17.06 -0.98
N SER A 24 15.94 16.64 -0.10
CA SER A 24 14.92 15.62 -0.36
C SER A 24 13.58 16.19 -0.86
N GLN A 25 13.45 17.50 -1.05
CA GLN A 25 12.25 18.12 -1.62
C GLN A 25 12.59 18.85 -2.92
N ALA A 26 12.71 18.07 -3.99
CA ALA A 26 12.33 18.46 -5.36
C ALA A 26 12.81 17.34 -6.28
N LEU A 27 11.86 16.53 -6.76
CA LEU A 27 11.81 15.80 -8.05
C LEU A 27 10.80 14.65 -7.90
N ALA A 28 9.55 15.01 -7.64
CA ALA A 28 8.42 14.16 -8.00
C ALA A 28 8.10 14.44 -9.49
N SER A 29 7.73 13.38 -10.22
CA SER A 29 7.22 13.37 -11.61
C SER A 29 8.18 13.08 -12.78
N GLU A 30 9.11 12.13 -12.64
CA GLU A 30 9.56 11.34 -13.81
C GLU A 30 9.31 9.85 -13.53
N ASN A 31 8.68 9.17 -14.49
CA ASN A 31 8.14 7.84 -14.33
C ASN A 31 9.28 6.80 -14.22
N CYS A 32 9.71 6.48 -13.00
CA CYS A 32 10.80 5.53 -12.73
C CYS A 32 10.51 4.09 -13.19
N ALA A 33 9.31 3.80 -13.71
CA ALA A 33 8.82 2.47 -14.12
C ALA A 33 9.64 1.78 -15.23
N SER A 34 10.42 2.54 -16.01
CA SER A 34 11.25 2.02 -17.11
C SER A 34 12.61 1.44 -16.68
N TYR A 35 13.02 1.63 -15.42
CA TYR A 35 14.32 1.17 -14.92
C TYR A 35 14.21 -0.17 -14.19
N THR A 36 15.18 -1.05 -14.39
CA THR A 36 15.22 -2.43 -13.84
C THR A 36 16.18 -2.58 -12.66
N GLY A 37 16.89 -1.51 -12.31
CA GLY A 37 17.83 -1.48 -11.20
C GLY A 37 19.23 -1.95 -11.60
N ASN A 38 19.44 -2.60 -12.74
CA ASN A 38 20.77 -3.07 -13.13
C ASN A 38 21.55 -2.07 -14.00
N GLU A 39 20.91 -0.98 -14.41
CA GLU A 39 21.50 0.03 -15.27
C GLU A 39 22.57 0.88 -14.55
N LYS A 40 23.44 1.50 -15.35
CA LYS A 40 24.47 2.44 -14.89
C LYS A 40 24.24 3.79 -15.55
N VAL A 41 24.30 4.87 -14.78
CA VAL A 41 24.28 6.23 -15.31
C VAL A 41 25.72 6.69 -15.52
N PHE A 42 26.05 7.13 -16.73
CA PHE A 42 27.37 7.66 -17.04
C PHE A 42 27.37 9.19 -17.14
N TRP A 43 28.41 9.78 -16.58
CA TRP A 43 28.74 11.18 -16.70
C TRP A 43 30.14 11.33 -17.27
N ASP A 44 30.18 11.70 -18.56
CA ASP A 44 31.40 11.94 -19.34
C ASP A 44 32.40 10.79 -19.22
N GLY A 45 31.94 9.58 -19.53
CA GLY A 45 32.75 8.35 -19.52
C GLY A 45 32.93 7.69 -18.16
N ALA A 46 32.54 8.33 -17.04
CA ALA A 46 32.62 7.73 -15.71
C ALA A 46 31.22 7.41 -15.14
N GLU A 47 31.10 6.28 -14.45
CA GLU A 47 29.84 5.95 -13.76
C GLU A 47 29.54 6.95 -12.64
N LEU A 48 28.35 7.54 -12.67
CA LEU A 48 27.78 8.38 -11.62
C LEU A 48 27.35 7.49 -10.44
N LYS A 49 27.84 7.78 -9.23
CA LYS A 49 27.57 6.95 -8.04
C LYS A 49 26.52 7.59 -7.11
N PRO A 50 25.76 6.78 -6.34
CA PRO A 50 24.87 7.31 -5.31
C PRO A 50 25.59 8.24 -4.34
N GLY A 51 24.95 9.36 -3.97
CA GLY A 51 25.54 10.38 -3.10
C GLY A 51 26.61 11.26 -3.76
N GLN A 52 26.98 11.02 -5.03
CA GLN A 52 27.90 11.89 -5.75
C GLN A 52 27.22 13.22 -6.07
N ILE A 53 27.75 14.32 -5.54
CA ILE A 53 27.22 15.67 -5.73
C ILE A 53 27.93 16.42 -6.87
N GLY A 54 29.09 15.94 -7.30
CA GLY A 54 29.84 16.56 -8.38
C GLY A 54 31.05 15.78 -8.86
N ARG A 55 31.81 16.42 -9.74
CA ARG A 55 33.08 15.94 -10.27
C ARG A 55 34.10 17.06 -10.18
N LEU A 56 35.32 16.67 -9.83
CA LEU A 56 36.49 17.53 -9.83
C LEU A 56 37.42 17.12 -10.95
N THR A 57 37.90 18.06 -11.75
CA THR A 57 39.01 17.88 -12.70
C THR A 57 40.19 18.74 -12.28
N ILE A 58 41.38 18.16 -12.21
CA ILE A 58 42.60 18.86 -11.84
C ILE A 58 43.12 19.62 -13.08
N ILE A 59 43.21 20.94 -13.00
CA ILE A 59 43.69 21.82 -14.08
C ILE A 59 45.19 22.09 -13.92
N LYS A 60 45.65 22.28 -12.69
CA LYS A 60 47.06 22.45 -12.32
C LYS A 60 47.38 21.54 -11.13
N LYS A 61 48.66 21.21 -10.94
CA LYS A 61 49.10 20.38 -9.80
C LYS A 61 48.52 20.94 -8.50
N THR A 62 47.88 20.08 -7.71
CA THR A 62 47.29 20.44 -6.42
C THR A 62 47.51 19.33 -5.41
N SER A 63 47.33 19.62 -4.13
CA SER A 63 47.52 18.65 -3.04
C SER A 63 46.23 17.89 -2.75
N LEU A 64 46.35 16.57 -2.61
CA LEU A 64 45.37 15.74 -1.92
C LEU A 64 45.60 15.88 -0.42
N LEU A 65 44.56 16.16 0.33
CA LEU A 65 44.62 16.47 1.75
C LEU A 65 43.80 15.47 2.56
N THR A 66 44.22 15.23 3.80
CA THR A 66 43.37 14.74 4.90
C THR A 66 43.32 15.81 5.99
N PHE A 67 42.51 15.62 7.03
CA PHE A 67 42.45 16.53 8.17
C PHE A 67 42.83 15.78 9.45
N ASN A 68 43.70 16.40 10.25
CA ASN A 68 43.92 16.04 11.64
C ASN A 68 43.36 17.18 12.51
N GLY A 69 42.17 16.96 13.09
CA GLY A 69 41.37 18.05 13.64
C GLY A 69 41.01 19.07 12.54
N ASN A 70 41.38 20.34 12.73
CA ASN A 70 41.16 21.40 11.74
C ASN A 70 42.37 21.67 10.84
N THR A 71 43.47 20.93 11.00
CA THR A 71 44.71 21.16 10.25
C THR A 71 44.77 20.26 9.01
N PRO A 72 44.88 20.83 7.79
CA PRO A 72 45.04 20.04 6.58
C PRO A 72 46.44 19.43 6.50
N VAL A 73 46.50 18.14 6.16
CA VAL A 73 47.74 17.37 5.99
C VAL A 73 47.86 16.93 4.54
N VAL A 74 48.97 17.24 3.88
CA VAL A 74 49.23 16.82 2.50
C VAL A 74 49.55 15.33 2.45
N VAL A 75 48.75 14.59 1.68
CA VAL A 75 48.95 13.16 1.45
C VAL A 75 49.83 12.94 0.23
N ARG A 76 49.50 13.59 -0.89
CA ARG A 76 50.26 13.52 -2.15
C ARG A 76 49.83 14.62 -3.12
N THR A 77 50.59 14.80 -4.19
CA THR A 77 50.24 15.70 -5.30
C THR A 77 49.36 14.99 -6.33
N LEU A 78 48.34 15.68 -6.84
CA LEU A 78 47.47 15.25 -7.92
C LEU A 78 47.90 15.91 -9.24
N SER A 79 47.88 15.14 -10.33
CA SER A 79 48.35 15.57 -11.64
C SER A 79 47.24 16.25 -12.46
N PRO A 80 47.56 17.26 -13.29
CA PRO A 80 46.62 17.82 -14.26
C PRO A 80 45.98 16.74 -15.14
N GLY A 81 44.70 16.92 -15.48
CA GLY A 81 43.91 15.99 -16.29
C GLY A 81 43.24 14.85 -15.50
N SER A 82 43.67 14.59 -14.26
CA SER A 82 42.98 13.62 -13.41
C SER A 82 41.62 14.13 -12.94
N PHE A 83 40.66 13.23 -12.75
CA PHE A 83 39.33 13.56 -12.25
C PHE A 83 38.93 12.72 -11.04
N TYR A 84 38.07 13.28 -10.19
CA TYR A 84 37.62 12.68 -8.94
C TYR A 84 36.13 12.93 -8.71
N ARG A 85 35.45 11.98 -8.06
CA ARG A 85 34.06 12.15 -7.62
C ARG A 85 34.05 13.01 -6.36
N ILE A 86 33.07 13.90 -6.26
CA ILE A 86 32.87 14.72 -5.06
C ILE A 86 31.57 14.30 -4.38
N TYR A 87 31.63 14.14 -3.06
CA TYR A 87 30.52 13.67 -2.22
C TYR A 87 30.09 14.70 -1.19
N THR A 88 30.98 15.59 -0.77
CA THR A 88 30.69 16.62 0.23
C THR A 88 31.38 17.95 -0.10
N PHE A 89 30.83 19.02 0.45
CA PHE A 89 31.45 20.33 0.51
C PHE A 89 31.77 20.68 1.96
N GLN A 90 32.98 21.16 2.22
CA GLN A 90 33.37 21.64 3.53
C GLN A 90 34.16 22.93 3.37
N SER A 91 33.49 24.07 3.57
CA SER A 91 34.09 25.40 3.41
C SER A 91 34.78 25.54 2.03
N SER A 92 36.08 25.81 2.00
CA SER A 92 36.90 25.91 0.78
C SER A 92 37.42 24.57 0.24
N TYR A 93 36.90 23.42 0.70
CA TYR A 93 37.36 22.09 0.31
C TYR A 93 36.26 21.22 -0.30
N LEU A 94 36.65 20.40 -1.27
CA LEU A 94 35.83 19.40 -1.94
C LEU A 94 36.19 18.02 -1.39
N GLY A 95 35.21 17.29 -0.85
CA GLY A 95 35.42 15.95 -0.30
C GLY A 95 35.35 14.87 -1.38
N LEU A 96 36.42 14.10 -1.53
CA LEU A 96 36.56 13.02 -2.52
C LEU A 96 36.04 11.66 -2.01
N GLY A 97 35.59 11.61 -0.75
CA GLY A 97 35.26 10.37 -0.02
C GLY A 97 36.45 9.84 0.78
N GLY A 98 36.19 8.99 1.78
CA GLY A 98 37.24 8.37 2.61
C GLY A 98 38.08 9.35 3.43
N GLY A 99 37.56 10.54 3.74
CA GLY A 99 38.28 11.58 4.49
C GLY A 99 39.30 12.38 3.67
N TYR A 100 39.30 12.25 2.34
CA TYR A 100 40.19 13.00 1.45
C TYR A 100 39.54 14.25 0.88
N TYR A 101 40.35 15.29 0.72
CA TYR A 101 39.90 16.61 0.29
C TYR A 101 40.85 17.24 -0.70
N VAL A 102 40.33 18.14 -1.53
CA VAL A 102 41.10 19.05 -2.38
C VAL A 102 40.59 20.46 -2.19
N LYS A 103 41.50 21.44 -2.16
CA LYS A 103 41.13 22.86 -2.06
C LYS A 103 40.37 23.30 -3.32
N ARG A 104 39.26 24.01 -3.14
CA ARG A 104 38.46 24.59 -4.21
C ARG A 104 39.06 25.93 -4.61
N ASP A 105 40.01 25.89 -5.53
CA ASP A 105 40.70 27.08 -6.05
C ASP A 105 40.88 27.00 -7.58
N ALA A 106 41.63 27.94 -8.16
CA ALA A 106 41.87 28.03 -9.59
C ALA A 106 42.65 26.83 -10.20
N ASN A 107 43.19 25.93 -9.37
CA ASN A 107 43.89 24.74 -9.84
C ASN A 107 42.93 23.60 -10.20
N VAL A 108 41.64 23.75 -9.90
CA VAL A 108 40.66 22.69 -10.09
C VAL A 108 39.36 23.21 -10.70
N LYS A 109 38.68 22.35 -11.46
CA LYS A 109 37.36 22.62 -12.04
C LYS A 109 36.34 21.70 -11.39
N TYR A 110 35.34 22.28 -10.73
CA TYR A 110 34.22 21.55 -10.16
C TYR A 110 32.98 21.66 -11.05
N GLU A 111 32.31 20.54 -11.29
CA GLU A 111 31.09 20.45 -12.08
C GLU A 111 30.03 19.65 -11.30
N THR A 112 28.76 19.85 -11.64
CA THR A 112 27.62 19.11 -11.07
C THR A 112 26.96 18.23 -12.14
N PRO A 113 26.45 17.04 -11.79
CA PRO A 113 25.64 16.26 -12.71
C PRO A 113 24.32 16.98 -13.03
N SER A 114 23.73 16.71 -14.20
CA SER A 114 22.42 17.26 -14.55
C SER A 114 21.32 16.66 -13.67
N LYS A 115 20.23 17.43 -13.46
CA LYS A 115 19.05 16.95 -12.74
C LYS A 115 18.53 15.63 -13.31
N THR A 116 18.41 15.53 -14.62
CA THR A 116 18.00 14.29 -15.31
C THR A 116 18.87 13.09 -14.93
N LYS A 117 20.20 13.23 -14.90
CA LYS A 117 21.09 12.11 -14.51
C LYS A 117 20.90 11.71 -13.05
N LEU A 118 20.67 12.67 -12.16
CA LEU A 118 20.35 12.40 -10.77
C LEU A 118 18.99 11.71 -10.61
N THR A 119 17.97 12.14 -11.36
CA THR A 119 16.66 11.50 -11.40
C THR A 119 16.75 10.05 -11.87
N ILE A 120 17.42 9.81 -13.00
CA ILE A 120 17.63 8.46 -13.53
C ILE A 120 18.36 7.58 -12.51
N LEU A 121 19.42 8.11 -11.88
CA LEU A 121 20.16 7.38 -10.85
C LEU A 121 19.26 7.04 -9.66
N ALA A 122 18.41 7.97 -9.21
CA ALA A 122 17.45 7.75 -8.14
C ALA A 122 16.43 6.66 -8.52
N CYS A 123 15.89 6.69 -9.74
CA CYS A 123 14.98 5.65 -10.25
C CYS A 123 15.65 4.27 -10.31
N ILE A 124 16.92 4.19 -10.75
CA ILE A 124 17.68 2.94 -10.75
C ILE A 124 17.93 2.47 -9.32
N GLN A 125 18.27 3.36 -8.38
CA GLN A 125 18.43 2.99 -6.97
C GLN A 125 17.12 2.48 -6.36
N GLN A 126 15.99 3.07 -6.72
CA GLN A 126 14.66 2.60 -6.34
C GLN A 126 14.39 1.19 -6.88
N ALA A 127 14.72 0.92 -8.14
CA ALA A 127 14.58 -0.39 -8.76
C ALA A 127 15.61 -1.43 -8.23
N LYS A 128 16.78 -1.00 -7.73
CA LYS A 128 17.76 -1.88 -7.06
C LYS A 128 17.29 -2.41 -5.71
N GLN A 129 16.27 -1.84 -5.09
CA GLN A 129 15.72 -2.31 -3.82
C GLN A 129 14.86 -3.58 -3.98
N THR A 130 15.25 -4.53 -4.85
CA THR A 130 14.69 -5.88 -4.92
C THR A 130 15.24 -6.76 -3.79
N ASN A 131 14.93 -6.34 -2.57
CA ASN A 131 14.73 -7.19 -1.41
C ASN A 131 13.50 -6.61 -0.70
N ALA A 132 12.35 -6.66 -1.37
CA ALA A 132 11.11 -6.08 -0.85
C ALA A 132 10.80 -6.63 0.55
N ALA A 133 10.40 -5.75 1.48
CA ALA A 133 10.00 -6.15 2.83
C ALA A 133 8.97 -7.29 2.84
N VAL A 134 8.06 -7.31 1.86
CA VAL A 134 7.01 -8.31 1.67
C VAL A 134 6.93 -8.73 0.21
N SER A 135 6.79 -10.04 -0.02
CA SER A 135 6.44 -10.63 -1.31
C SER A 135 5.34 -11.69 -1.13
N MET A 136 4.60 -11.96 -2.19
CA MET A 136 3.51 -12.95 -2.23
C MET A 136 3.77 -13.87 -3.41
N ASN A 137 4.19 -15.11 -3.13
CA ASN A 137 4.64 -16.06 -4.15
C ASN A 137 5.72 -15.49 -5.10
N GLY A 138 6.67 -14.72 -4.56
CA GLY A 138 7.73 -14.08 -5.34
C GLY A 138 7.32 -12.80 -6.09
N VAL A 139 6.06 -12.36 -5.98
CA VAL A 139 5.56 -11.07 -6.49
C VAL A 139 5.67 -10.00 -5.41
N ALA A 140 6.18 -8.82 -5.74
CA ALA A 140 6.28 -7.66 -4.86
C ALA A 140 5.90 -6.37 -5.58
N ILE A 141 5.77 -5.26 -4.84
CA ILE A 141 5.60 -3.92 -5.42
C ILE A 141 6.74 -3.63 -6.41
N GLY A 142 6.40 -3.06 -7.58
CA GLY A 142 7.34 -2.72 -8.65
C GLY A 142 7.61 -3.84 -9.67
N ASP A 143 7.20 -5.08 -9.39
CA ASP A 143 7.28 -6.18 -10.37
C ASP A 143 6.43 -5.89 -11.61
N SER A 144 6.83 -6.41 -12.77
CA SER A 144 6.05 -6.25 -14.00
C SER A 144 4.82 -7.14 -14.01
N ARG A 145 3.75 -6.68 -14.66
CA ARG A 145 2.57 -7.49 -14.99
C ARG A 145 2.96 -8.81 -15.66
N THR A 146 3.91 -8.78 -16.59
CA THR A 146 4.40 -10.00 -17.27
C THR A 146 4.96 -11.03 -16.28
N LYS A 147 5.68 -10.59 -15.24
CA LYS A 147 6.17 -11.50 -14.18
C LYS A 147 5.00 -12.12 -13.42
N VAL A 148 3.99 -11.34 -13.06
CA VAL A 148 2.81 -11.86 -12.36
C VAL A 148 2.05 -12.87 -13.22
N GLU A 149 1.80 -12.53 -14.49
CA GLU A 149 1.11 -13.42 -15.42
C GLU A 149 1.91 -14.69 -15.74
N ALA A 150 3.24 -14.66 -15.66
CA ALA A 150 4.05 -15.87 -15.79
C ALA A 150 3.85 -16.85 -14.63
N ILE A 151 3.51 -16.36 -13.43
CA ILE A 151 3.28 -17.19 -12.23
C ILE A 151 1.81 -17.65 -12.14
N TYR A 152 0.90 -16.75 -12.48
CA TYR A 152 -0.53 -16.89 -12.22
C TYR A 152 -1.40 -17.11 -13.46
N GLY A 153 -0.87 -16.88 -14.66
CA GLY A 153 -1.67 -16.80 -15.88
C GLY A 153 -2.46 -15.50 -15.95
N LYS A 154 -3.59 -15.51 -16.67
CA LYS A 154 -4.47 -14.35 -16.78
C LYS A 154 -5.32 -14.15 -15.53
N ALA A 155 -5.59 -12.89 -15.22
CA ALA A 155 -6.51 -12.55 -14.14
C ALA A 155 -7.91 -13.09 -14.44
N LYS A 156 -8.55 -13.67 -13.43
CA LYS A 156 -9.94 -14.10 -13.49
C LYS A 156 -10.89 -12.91 -13.63
N ARG A 157 -10.57 -11.82 -12.95
CA ARG A 157 -11.42 -10.63 -12.89
C ARG A 157 -10.58 -9.37 -12.81
N LYS A 158 -11.07 -8.31 -13.42
CA LYS A 158 -10.55 -6.94 -13.31
C LYS A 158 -11.67 -6.02 -12.83
N THR A 159 -11.45 -5.31 -11.73
CA THR A 159 -12.46 -4.43 -11.09
C THR A 159 -11.80 -3.14 -10.63
N VAL A 160 -12.49 -2.00 -10.76
CA VAL A 160 -11.94 -0.71 -10.30
C VAL A 160 -11.73 -0.72 -8.78
N ASN A 161 -10.72 0.00 -8.30
CA ASN A 161 -10.48 0.16 -6.86
C ASN A 161 -10.57 1.63 -6.44
N ASP A 162 -10.44 1.85 -5.14
CA ASP A 162 -10.53 3.14 -4.47
C ASP A 162 -9.34 4.08 -4.71
N TYR A 163 -8.33 3.63 -5.46
CA TYR A 163 -7.22 4.46 -5.93
C TYR A 163 -7.41 4.97 -7.36
N GLY A 164 -8.55 4.68 -8.00
CA GLY A 164 -8.77 4.97 -9.42
C GLY A 164 -8.00 4.02 -10.37
N LEU A 165 -7.43 2.94 -9.84
CA LEU A 165 -6.81 1.86 -10.60
C LEU A 165 -7.74 0.65 -10.66
N TYR A 166 -7.19 -0.54 -10.96
CA TYR A 166 -7.95 -1.78 -11.00
C TYR A 166 -7.29 -2.84 -10.13
N TRP A 167 -8.08 -3.51 -9.29
CA TRP A 167 -7.73 -4.82 -8.75
C TRP A 167 -7.95 -5.89 -9.81
N GLU A 168 -6.89 -6.63 -10.10
CA GLU A 168 -6.91 -7.86 -10.89
C GLU A 168 -6.76 -9.06 -9.95
N ALA A 169 -7.78 -9.92 -9.95
CA ALA A 169 -7.84 -11.10 -9.10
C ALA A 169 -7.30 -12.33 -9.84
N TYR A 170 -6.32 -13.00 -9.26
CA TYR A 170 -5.71 -14.22 -9.74
C TYR A 170 -6.00 -15.36 -8.76
N ASP A 171 -6.54 -16.48 -9.22
CA ASP A 171 -6.92 -17.60 -8.34
C ASP A 171 -6.46 -18.98 -8.85
N LYS A 172 -5.81 -19.02 -10.02
CA LYS A 172 -5.43 -20.24 -10.75
C LYS A 172 -6.58 -21.27 -10.83
N GLY A 173 -7.82 -20.79 -10.91
CA GLY A 173 -9.03 -21.59 -11.00
C GLY A 173 -9.49 -22.26 -9.70
N SER A 174 -8.80 -22.08 -8.58
CA SER A 174 -9.12 -22.78 -7.32
C SER A 174 -9.14 -21.90 -6.07
N TYR A 175 -8.66 -20.66 -6.12
CA TYR A 175 -8.37 -19.80 -4.96
C TYR A 175 -7.19 -20.24 -4.09
N ARG A 176 -6.48 -21.33 -4.44
CA ARG A 176 -5.32 -21.83 -3.68
C ARG A 176 -4.24 -20.79 -3.42
N ASP A 177 -3.90 -20.04 -4.46
CA ASP A 177 -2.89 -19.00 -4.43
C ASP A 177 -3.53 -17.63 -4.66
N PHE A 178 -4.79 -17.44 -4.24
CA PHE A 178 -5.56 -16.21 -4.46
C PHE A 178 -4.73 -14.94 -4.18
N LEU A 179 -4.67 -14.06 -5.17
CA LEU A 179 -3.88 -12.85 -5.15
C LEU A 179 -4.68 -11.73 -5.84
N MET A 180 -4.78 -10.58 -5.19
CA MET A 180 -5.26 -9.35 -5.83
C MET A 180 -4.07 -8.44 -6.11
N VAL A 181 -3.95 -7.97 -7.35
CA VAL A 181 -2.86 -7.09 -7.77
C VAL A 181 -3.44 -5.85 -8.46
N SER A 182 -2.98 -4.68 -8.06
CA SER A 182 -3.26 -3.42 -8.75
C SER A 182 -2.00 -2.96 -9.47
N TYR A 183 -2.16 -2.54 -10.72
CA TYR A 183 -1.05 -2.10 -11.57
C TYR A 183 -1.15 -0.61 -11.89
N GLU A 184 0.00 0.05 -11.89
CA GLU A 184 0.20 1.38 -12.48
C GLU A 184 1.37 1.28 -13.45
N ASN A 185 1.19 1.69 -14.71
CA ASN A 185 2.22 1.59 -15.76
C ASN A 185 2.81 0.17 -15.90
N ASP A 186 1.93 -0.85 -15.86
CA ASP A 186 2.28 -2.28 -15.89
C ASP A 186 3.24 -2.76 -14.79
N ARG A 187 3.35 -1.99 -13.71
CA ARG A 187 4.07 -2.37 -12.49
C ARG A 187 3.10 -2.55 -11.33
N VAL A 188 3.38 -3.52 -10.47
CA VAL A 188 2.59 -3.75 -9.25
C VAL A 188 2.66 -2.50 -8.37
N ALA A 189 1.51 -1.90 -8.10
CA ALA A 189 1.36 -0.70 -7.28
C ALA A 189 0.64 -0.99 -5.95
N ALA A 190 -0.17 -2.04 -5.91
CA ALA A 190 -0.71 -2.60 -4.68
C ALA A 190 -0.92 -4.11 -4.83
N ILE A 191 -0.89 -4.85 -3.72
CA ILE A 191 -1.04 -6.30 -3.71
C ILE A 191 -1.68 -6.76 -2.40
N TYR A 192 -2.56 -7.76 -2.46
CA TYR A 192 -3.21 -8.35 -1.29
C TYR A 192 -3.33 -9.87 -1.44
N THR A 193 -3.17 -10.58 -0.33
CA THR A 193 -3.55 -12.00 -0.23
C THR A 193 -3.92 -12.38 1.20
N ASN A 194 -4.84 -13.33 1.31
CA ASN A 194 -5.09 -14.11 2.52
C ASN A 194 -4.59 -15.56 2.38
N GLN A 195 -3.76 -15.88 1.40
CA GLN A 195 -3.23 -17.24 1.21
C GLN A 195 -1.82 -17.38 1.81
N PRO A 196 -1.39 -18.61 2.20
CA PRO A 196 -0.08 -18.86 2.85
C PRO A 196 1.14 -18.71 1.92
N ILE A 197 1.05 -17.78 0.97
CA ILE A 197 2.06 -17.41 -0.02
C ILE A 197 2.83 -16.13 0.37
N VAL A 198 2.44 -15.48 1.48
CA VAL A 198 3.15 -14.31 2.03
C VAL A 198 4.53 -14.73 2.53
N ARG A 199 5.55 -13.99 2.11
CA ARG A 199 6.93 -14.10 2.59
C ARG A 199 7.43 -12.70 2.92
N THR A 200 7.88 -12.51 4.15
CA THR A 200 8.51 -11.27 4.56
C THR A 200 10.02 -11.43 4.70
N LYS A 201 10.75 -10.32 4.61
CA LYS A 201 12.20 -10.27 4.78
C LYS A 201 12.66 -10.68 6.19
N THR A 202 11.76 -10.59 7.18
CA THR A 202 11.99 -10.98 8.58
C THR A 202 11.58 -12.43 8.88
N GLY A 203 11.10 -13.17 7.87
CA GLY A 203 10.67 -14.56 8.00
C GLY A 203 9.23 -14.77 8.49
N LEU A 204 8.45 -13.71 8.71
CA LEU A 204 7.02 -13.83 9.04
C LEU A 204 6.24 -14.50 7.92
N THR A 205 5.31 -15.35 8.32
CA THR A 205 4.31 -16.02 7.49
C THR A 205 2.92 -15.80 8.09
N LEU A 206 1.87 -16.11 7.33
CA LEU A 206 0.53 -16.21 7.91
C LEU A 206 0.55 -17.18 9.10
N GLY A 207 -0.27 -16.89 10.11
CA GLY A 207 -0.31 -17.61 11.38
C GLY A 207 0.64 -17.06 12.45
N ALA A 208 1.57 -16.15 12.11
CA ALA A 208 2.39 -15.47 13.12
C ALA A 208 1.53 -14.71 14.13
N ALA A 209 1.95 -14.66 15.40
CA ALA A 209 1.22 -13.89 16.42
C ALA A 209 1.40 -12.38 16.20
N LYS A 210 0.39 -11.57 16.50
CA LYS A 210 0.47 -10.11 16.44
C LYS A 210 1.71 -9.55 17.16
N GLN A 211 2.03 -10.08 18.35
CA GLN A 211 3.20 -9.67 19.12
C GLN A 211 4.53 -9.97 18.41
N GLU A 212 4.57 -11.01 17.56
CA GLU A 212 5.76 -11.31 16.75
C GLU A 212 5.92 -10.30 15.61
N VAL A 213 4.81 -9.84 15.02
CA VAL A 213 4.81 -8.78 14.01
C VAL A 213 5.32 -7.47 14.62
N GLU A 214 4.76 -7.08 15.76
CA GLU A 214 5.18 -5.89 16.52
C GLU A 214 6.65 -5.98 16.95
N ALA A 215 7.11 -7.15 17.41
CA ALA A 215 8.51 -7.36 17.80
C ALA A 215 9.49 -7.19 16.62
N LYS A 216 9.07 -7.52 15.39
CA LYS A 216 9.91 -7.44 14.19
C LYS A 216 9.88 -6.07 13.52
N TYR A 217 8.76 -5.36 13.58
CA TYR A 217 8.57 -4.09 12.86
C TYR A 217 8.40 -2.86 13.76
N GLY A 218 8.32 -3.04 15.08
CA GLY A 218 8.18 -1.97 16.06
C GLY A 218 6.73 -1.51 16.21
N THR A 219 6.55 -0.21 16.48
CA THR A 219 5.22 0.37 16.71
C THR A 219 4.49 0.60 15.38
N PRO A 220 3.23 0.16 15.25
CA PRO A 220 2.43 0.44 14.05
C PRO A 220 2.07 1.92 13.95
N LEU A 221 1.77 2.36 12.72
CA LEU A 221 1.29 3.71 12.45
C LEU A 221 -0.10 3.91 13.05
N SER A 222 -0.32 5.05 13.71
CA SER A 222 -1.66 5.45 14.14
C SER A 222 -2.41 6.28 13.10
N TYR A 223 -1.70 6.85 12.13
CA TYR A 223 -2.28 7.64 11.04
C TYR A 223 -1.44 7.56 9.75
N ILE A 224 -2.07 7.90 8.63
CA ILE A 224 -1.44 8.19 7.35
C ILE A 224 -1.63 9.68 7.04
N GLU A 225 -0.56 10.37 6.68
CA GLU A 225 -0.62 11.79 6.31
C GLU A 225 -0.82 11.94 4.80
N LYS A 226 -1.89 12.63 4.39
CA LYS A 226 -2.18 12.93 2.98
C LYS A 226 -2.36 14.43 2.81
N GLY A 227 -1.40 15.08 2.15
CA GLY A 227 -1.30 16.53 2.14
C GLY A 227 -1.19 17.08 3.56
N ASN A 228 -2.12 17.96 3.96
CA ASN A 228 -2.15 18.55 5.31
C ASN A 228 -3.09 17.82 6.28
N THR A 229 -3.65 16.66 5.90
CA THR A 229 -4.64 15.94 6.69
C THR A 229 -4.08 14.62 7.22
N ARG A 230 -4.30 14.34 8.51
CA ARG A 230 -3.97 13.06 9.12
C ARG A 230 -5.20 12.16 9.17
N TYR A 231 -5.08 11.00 8.55
CA TYR A 231 -6.11 9.98 8.50
C TYR A 231 -5.78 8.92 9.54
N MET A 232 -6.54 8.89 10.63
CA MET A 232 -6.36 7.90 11.69
C MET A 232 -6.68 6.49 11.15
N ILE A 233 -5.75 5.56 11.34
CA ILE A 233 -5.84 4.17 10.85
C ILE A 233 -5.57 3.14 11.96
N GLN A 234 -5.41 3.60 13.20
CA GLN A 234 -5.20 2.71 14.33
C GLN A 234 -6.43 1.84 14.55
N ASP A 235 -6.23 0.53 14.64
CA ASP A 235 -7.26 -0.48 14.82
C ASP A 235 -6.70 -1.67 15.61
N ASP A 236 -7.56 -2.47 16.24
CA ASP A 236 -7.13 -3.69 16.93
C ASP A 236 -7.11 -4.92 16.00
N GLU A 237 -7.79 -4.87 14.86
CA GLU A 237 -7.91 -5.93 13.84
C GLU A 237 -6.78 -5.95 12.83
N TYR A 238 -6.04 -4.85 12.69
CA TYR A 238 -4.90 -4.76 11.78
C TYR A 238 -3.87 -3.74 12.25
N ASP A 239 -2.63 -3.95 11.85
CA ASP A 239 -1.54 -3.00 12.05
C ASP A 239 -0.97 -2.58 10.69
N THR A 240 -0.70 -1.29 10.52
CA THR A 240 -0.05 -0.76 9.31
C THR A 240 1.33 -0.21 9.62
N TYR A 241 2.30 -0.52 8.77
CA TYR A 241 3.69 -0.07 8.85
C TYR A 241 4.12 0.56 7.53
N LEU A 242 5.05 1.52 7.58
CA LEU A 242 5.73 2.03 6.38
C LEU A 242 7.06 1.28 6.20
N LEU A 243 7.10 0.32 5.28
CA LEU A 243 8.26 -0.55 5.03
C LEU A 243 8.73 -0.41 3.58
N ASP A 244 10.02 -0.10 3.38
CA ASP A 244 10.65 0.03 2.06
C ASP A 244 9.84 0.93 1.08
N GLY A 245 9.26 2.02 1.58
CA GLY A 245 8.44 2.94 0.77
C GLY A 245 7.02 2.44 0.47
N ASN A 246 6.50 1.47 1.23
CA ASN A 246 5.16 0.92 1.06
C ASN A 246 4.41 0.88 2.39
N TYR A 247 3.11 1.17 2.36
CA TYR A 247 2.21 0.87 3.46
C TYR A 247 1.90 -0.62 3.44
N VAL A 248 2.31 -1.32 4.49
CA VAL A 248 2.08 -2.76 4.69
C VAL A 248 1.08 -2.91 5.83
N THR A 249 -0.10 -3.43 5.53
CA THR A 249 -1.15 -3.72 6.51
C THR A 249 -1.21 -5.21 6.77
N PHE A 250 -1.00 -5.60 8.03
CA PHE A 250 -1.13 -6.96 8.54
C PHE A 250 -2.48 -7.11 9.24
N PHE A 251 -3.35 -7.96 8.72
CA PHE A 251 -4.67 -8.24 9.30
C PHE A 251 -4.59 -9.42 10.25
N TYR A 252 -5.33 -9.39 11.36
CA TYR A 252 -5.33 -10.41 12.40
C TYR A 252 -6.71 -11.06 12.57
N ASP A 253 -6.72 -12.37 12.83
CA ASP A 253 -7.93 -13.10 13.19
C ASP A 253 -8.09 -13.14 14.71
N LYS A 254 -9.02 -12.34 15.24
CA LYS A 254 -9.35 -12.27 16.68
C LYS A 254 -9.83 -13.61 17.23
N TYR A 255 -10.47 -14.43 16.41
CA TYR A 255 -10.94 -15.77 16.79
C TYR A 255 -9.88 -16.86 16.63
N ASN A 256 -8.67 -16.49 16.19
CA ASN A 256 -7.51 -17.37 16.15
C ASN A 256 -6.33 -16.74 16.90
N ASN A 257 -6.58 -16.23 18.12
CA ASN A 257 -5.57 -15.65 19.01
C ASN A 257 -4.75 -14.51 18.37
N ASN A 258 -5.41 -13.61 17.62
CA ASN A 258 -4.78 -12.49 16.92
C ASN A 258 -3.61 -12.92 16.01
N ARG A 259 -3.80 -14.03 15.30
CA ARG A 259 -2.81 -14.51 14.32
C ARG A 259 -2.98 -13.82 12.98
N LEU A 260 -1.86 -13.52 12.34
CA LEU A 260 -1.78 -12.91 11.01
C LEU A 260 -2.57 -13.75 9.99
N THR A 261 -3.62 -13.16 9.42
CA THR A 261 -4.54 -13.84 8.49
C THR A 261 -4.41 -13.33 7.05
N ALA A 262 -4.08 -12.06 6.84
CA ALA A 262 -3.94 -11.51 5.50
C ALA A 262 -2.93 -10.36 5.50
N VAL A 263 -2.41 -10.04 4.33
CA VAL A 263 -1.50 -8.91 4.14
C VAL A 263 -1.92 -8.11 2.92
N GLN A 264 -1.96 -6.79 3.07
CA GLN A 264 -2.04 -5.82 1.98
C GLN A 264 -0.74 -5.02 1.94
N VAL A 265 -0.23 -4.74 0.75
CA VAL A 265 0.85 -3.79 0.51
C VAL A 265 0.38 -2.78 -0.53
N VAL A 266 0.51 -1.50 -0.21
CA VAL A 266 0.17 -0.38 -1.10
C VAL A 266 1.39 0.52 -1.19
N ARG A 267 1.80 0.85 -2.43
CA ARG A 267 2.91 1.79 -2.62
C ARG A 267 2.57 3.14 -2.01
N ARG A 268 3.53 3.74 -1.30
CA ARG A 268 3.32 4.98 -0.53
C ARG A 268 2.68 6.10 -1.36
N GLU A 269 3.22 6.38 -2.56
CA GLU A 269 2.72 7.49 -3.38
C GLU A 269 1.27 7.27 -3.85
N LEU A 270 0.86 6.01 -4.01
CA LEU A 270 -0.51 5.67 -4.39
C LEU A 270 -1.49 5.94 -3.23
N GLU A 271 -1.11 5.58 -2.01
CA GLU A 271 -1.94 5.82 -0.82
C GLU A 271 -2.04 7.31 -0.46
N GLU A 272 -0.93 8.04 -0.54
CA GLU A 272 -0.86 9.47 -0.16
C GLU A 272 -1.56 10.40 -1.16
N THR A 273 -1.77 9.95 -2.41
CA THR A 273 -2.50 10.71 -3.44
C THR A 273 -4.01 10.47 -3.41
N LYS A 274 -4.48 9.43 -2.71
CA LYS A 274 -5.92 9.15 -2.56
C LYS A 274 -6.58 10.21 -1.68
N ALA A 275 -7.64 10.83 -2.21
CA ALA A 275 -8.44 11.79 -1.47
C ALA A 275 -9.34 11.05 -0.46
N GLY A 276 -9.06 11.18 0.83
CA GLY A 276 -9.91 10.61 1.88
C GLY A 276 -9.64 9.14 2.22
N PHE A 277 -10.56 8.59 3.03
CA PHE A 277 -10.62 7.16 3.35
C PHE A 277 -11.32 6.35 2.27
N TYR A 278 -12.36 6.91 1.65
CA TYR A 278 -13.22 6.21 0.69
C TYR A 278 -12.81 6.52 -0.75
N GLY A 279 -13.07 5.57 -1.65
CA GLY A 279 -12.98 5.84 -3.09
C GLY A 279 -14.14 6.74 -3.55
N THR A 280 -13.95 7.43 -4.68
CA THR A 280 -15.01 8.27 -5.27
C THR A 280 -16.22 7.40 -5.65
N PRO A 281 -17.42 7.65 -5.07
CA PRO A 281 -18.61 6.86 -5.35
C PRO A 281 -18.94 6.82 -6.84
N SER A 282 -19.20 5.62 -7.35
CA SER A 282 -19.69 5.41 -8.71
C SER A 282 -20.35 4.03 -8.82
N THR A 283 -21.22 3.85 -9.82
CA THR A 283 -21.82 2.53 -10.13
C THR A 283 -20.74 1.48 -10.44
N THR A 284 -19.64 1.90 -11.06
CA THR A 284 -18.50 1.03 -11.36
C THR A 284 -17.79 0.59 -10.08
N LEU A 285 -17.50 1.52 -9.16
CA LEU A 285 -16.87 1.19 -7.87
C LEU A 285 -17.79 0.33 -6.98
N ARG A 286 -19.10 0.63 -6.97
CA ARG A 286 -20.12 -0.17 -6.30
C ARG A 286 -20.06 -1.64 -6.75
N THR A 287 -20.16 -1.86 -8.07
CA THR A 287 -20.14 -3.20 -8.67
C THR A 287 -18.77 -3.88 -8.47
N ALA A 288 -17.69 -3.11 -8.46
CA ALA A 288 -16.36 -3.62 -8.18
C ALA A 288 -16.25 -4.16 -6.74
N TYR A 289 -16.72 -3.41 -5.75
CA TYR A 289 -16.72 -3.87 -4.35
C TYR A 289 -17.56 -5.13 -4.17
N GLU A 290 -18.73 -5.23 -4.83
CA GLU A 290 -19.57 -6.44 -4.78
C GLU A 290 -18.80 -7.68 -5.24
N TYR A 291 -18.10 -7.60 -6.38
CA TYR A 291 -17.32 -8.73 -6.89
C TYR A 291 -16.03 -8.98 -6.11
N GLN A 292 -15.35 -7.93 -5.64
CA GLN A 292 -14.16 -8.09 -4.79
C GLN A 292 -14.51 -8.84 -3.50
N ILE A 293 -15.60 -8.46 -2.83
CA ILE A 293 -16.11 -9.15 -1.63
C ILE A 293 -16.45 -10.61 -1.95
N PHE A 294 -17.11 -10.88 -3.09
CA PHE A 294 -17.41 -12.25 -3.51
C PHE A 294 -16.14 -13.09 -3.68
N ASP A 295 -15.11 -12.55 -4.33
CA ASP A 295 -13.83 -13.25 -4.52
C ASP A 295 -13.10 -13.45 -3.18
N LEU A 296 -13.13 -12.47 -2.28
CA LEU A 296 -12.55 -12.56 -0.93
C LEU A 296 -13.24 -13.65 -0.08
N VAL A 297 -14.57 -13.71 -0.10
CA VAL A 297 -15.35 -14.77 0.59
C VAL A 297 -14.96 -16.15 0.07
N ASN A 298 -14.86 -16.33 -1.25
CA ASN A 298 -14.45 -17.61 -1.80
C ASN A 298 -12.99 -17.96 -1.49
N ALA A 299 -12.10 -16.97 -1.44
CA ALA A 299 -10.71 -17.17 -1.04
C ALA A 299 -10.59 -17.67 0.42
N ILE A 300 -11.34 -17.08 1.35
CA ILE A 300 -11.33 -17.54 2.74
C ILE A 300 -12.01 -18.90 2.91
N ARG A 301 -13.11 -19.15 2.20
CA ARG A 301 -13.80 -20.45 2.23
C ARG A 301 -12.91 -21.57 1.72
N TRP A 302 -12.21 -21.35 0.61
CA TRP A 302 -11.22 -22.30 0.10
C TRP A 302 -10.13 -22.61 1.14
N ARG A 303 -9.59 -21.58 1.78
CA ARG A 303 -8.54 -21.72 2.82
C ARG A 303 -9.01 -22.49 4.05
N ASN A 304 -10.33 -22.51 4.30
CA ASN A 304 -10.96 -23.28 5.37
C ASN A 304 -11.56 -24.61 4.87
N HIS A 305 -11.19 -25.06 3.67
CA HIS A 305 -11.65 -26.33 3.08
C HIS A 305 -13.18 -26.40 2.89
N LEU A 306 -13.82 -25.27 2.65
CA LEU A 306 -15.26 -25.16 2.38
C LEU A 306 -15.54 -25.05 0.88
N SER A 307 -16.72 -25.51 0.49
CA SER A 307 -17.24 -25.34 -0.87
C SER A 307 -17.34 -23.86 -1.23
N LEU A 308 -16.93 -23.54 -2.47
CA LEU A 308 -17.07 -22.20 -3.01
C LEU A 308 -18.55 -21.86 -3.24
N LEU A 309 -18.90 -20.60 -3.04
CA LEU A 309 -20.22 -20.06 -3.31
C LEU A 309 -20.30 -19.64 -4.78
N ALA A 310 -21.43 -19.94 -5.42
CA ALA A 310 -21.76 -19.43 -6.74
C ALA A 310 -22.39 -18.04 -6.61
N TRP A 311 -21.94 -17.10 -7.45
CA TRP A 311 -22.56 -15.79 -7.54
C TRP A 311 -24.01 -15.93 -8.01
N ASP A 312 -24.93 -15.26 -7.32
CA ASP A 312 -26.33 -15.15 -7.74
C ASP A 312 -26.70 -13.67 -7.91
N GLY A 313 -26.99 -13.29 -9.15
CA GLY A 313 -27.31 -11.90 -9.49
C GLY A 313 -28.66 -11.43 -8.96
N LYS A 314 -29.61 -12.34 -8.71
CA LYS A 314 -30.94 -12.00 -8.20
C LYS A 314 -30.85 -11.61 -6.73
N ILE A 315 -30.19 -12.43 -5.91
CA ILE A 315 -29.99 -12.11 -4.49
C ILE A 315 -29.01 -10.94 -4.29
N ALA A 316 -28.06 -10.74 -5.19
CA ALA A 316 -27.23 -9.53 -5.20
C ALA A 316 -28.06 -8.26 -5.43
N GLY A 317 -29.12 -8.35 -6.26
CA GLY A 317 -30.11 -7.28 -6.42
C GLY A 317 -30.82 -6.94 -5.12
N THR A 318 -31.32 -7.96 -4.40
CA THR A 318 -31.95 -7.79 -3.07
C THR A 318 -30.99 -7.18 -2.05
N ALA A 319 -29.74 -7.68 -1.98
CA ALA A 319 -28.71 -7.16 -1.09
C ALA A 319 -28.39 -5.69 -1.41
N ARG A 320 -28.33 -5.32 -2.70
CA ARG A 320 -28.05 -3.95 -3.12
C ARG A 320 -29.17 -3.00 -2.75
N ALA A 321 -30.43 -3.42 -2.97
CA ALA A 321 -31.58 -2.63 -2.57
C ALA A 321 -31.57 -2.35 -1.06
N HIS A 322 -31.13 -3.30 -0.23
CA HIS A 322 -30.99 -3.08 1.21
C HIS A 322 -29.87 -2.10 1.56
N SER A 323 -28.69 -2.23 0.94
CA SER A 323 -27.60 -1.26 1.11
C SER A 323 -28.01 0.16 0.66
N GLU A 324 -28.76 0.27 -0.44
CA GLU A 324 -29.30 1.54 -0.94
C GLU A 324 -30.30 2.14 0.04
N ASP A 325 -31.21 1.33 0.59
CA ASP A 325 -32.20 1.76 1.58
C ASP A 325 -31.52 2.28 2.86
N MET A 326 -30.56 1.53 3.41
CA MET A 326 -29.75 1.96 4.57
C MET A 326 -29.01 3.28 4.29
N ALA A 327 -28.36 3.38 3.13
CA ALA A 327 -27.57 4.56 2.76
C ALA A 327 -28.44 5.81 2.52
N GLN A 328 -29.62 5.65 1.92
CA GLN A 328 -30.54 6.76 1.61
C GLN A 328 -31.28 7.25 2.85
N ASN A 329 -31.69 6.33 3.73
CA ASN A 329 -32.49 6.66 4.91
C ASN A 329 -31.66 6.83 6.19
N GLY A 330 -30.33 6.61 6.13
CA GLY A 330 -29.42 6.88 7.24
C GLY A 330 -29.65 5.98 8.45
N TYR A 331 -29.91 4.69 8.21
CA TYR A 331 -30.08 3.68 9.27
C TYR A 331 -29.18 2.48 9.02
N PHE A 332 -28.99 1.65 10.05
CA PHE A 332 -28.21 0.43 9.97
C PHE A 332 -28.88 -0.68 10.77
N ASP A 333 -29.65 -1.52 10.09
CA ASP A 333 -30.40 -2.64 10.68
C ASP A 333 -30.64 -3.74 9.62
N HIS A 334 -30.79 -4.98 10.08
CA HIS A 334 -31.21 -6.10 9.24
C HIS A 334 -32.67 -5.96 8.80
N THR A 335 -33.53 -5.43 9.66
CA THR A 335 -34.93 -5.13 9.37
C THR A 335 -35.04 -3.72 8.81
N ASN A 336 -35.65 -3.59 7.64
CA ASN A 336 -35.77 -2.29 7.01
C ASN A 336 -36.88 -1.44 7.65
N LEU A 337 -36.99 -0.17 7.24
CA LEU A 337 -37.97 0.76 7.81
C LEU A 337 -39.44 0.40 7.51
N GLN A 338 -39.69 -0.52 6.58
CA GLN A 338 -41.02 -1.09 6.34
C GLN A 338 -41.30 -2.34 7.21
N GLY A 339 -40.39 -2.71 8.11
CA GLY A 339 -40.50 -3.87 8.98
C GLY A 339 -40.15 -5.21 8.32
N LEU A 340 -39.55 -5.20 7.12
CA LEU A 340 -39.18 -6.41 6.39
C LEU A 340 -37.79 -6.88 6.82
N SER A 341 -37.72 -8.12 7.30
CA SER A 341 -36.45 -8.82 7.56
C SER A 341 -35.73 -9.16 6.24
N PRO A 342 -34.46 -9.62 6.30
CA PRO A 342 -33.75 -10.08 5.10
C PRO A 342 -34.51 -11.18 4.35
N PHE A 343 -35.16 -12.05 5.11
CA PHE A 343 -35.97 -13.17 4.63
C PHE A 343 -37.22 -12.72 3.90
N ASP A 344 -37.91 -11.70 4.43
CA ASP A 344 -39.08 -11.10 3.78
C ASP A 344 -38.70 -10.42 2.47
N ARG A 345 -37.57 -9.69 2.45
CA ARG A 345 -37.04 -9.07 1.23
C ARG A 345 -36.70 -10.11 0.17
N MET A 346 -36.04 -11.21 0.56
CA MET A 346 -35.73 -12.32 -0.35
C MET A 346 -36.99 -12.98 -0.91
N THR A 347 -37.98 -13.28 -0.07
CA THR A 347 -39.25 -13.88 -0.51
C THR A 347 -40.03 -12.95 -1.44
N ARG A 348 -40.12 -11.65 -1.10
CA ARG A 348 -40.76 -10.62 -1.94
C ARG A 348 -40.12 -10.53 -3.33
N ASP A 349 -38.80 -10.63 -3.39
CA ASP A 349 -38.06 -10.57 -4.65
C ASP A 349 -38.09 -11.92 -5.39
N GLY A 350 -38.82 -12.92 -4.86
CA GLY A 350 -39.05 -14.22 -5.48
C GLY A 350 -37.87 -15.18 -5.36
N ILE A 351 -37.07 -15.08 -4.29
CA ILE A 351 -35.96 -15.99 -4.00
C ILE A 351 -36.48 -17.08 -3.08
N SER A 352 -36.50 -18.31 -3.57
CA SER A 352 -36.78 -19.50 -2.76
C SER A 352 -35.48 -20.04 -2.17
N TYR A 353 -35.53 -20.44 -0.90
CA TYR A 353 -34.37 -20.95 -0.18
C TYR A 353 -34.80 -21.88 0.97
N ARG A 354 -33.91 -22.79 1.35
CA ARG A 354 -34.03 -23.63 2.55
C ARG A 354 -33.46 -22.96 3.79
N VAL A 355 -32.30 -22.32 3.64
CA VAL A 355 -31.56 -21.61 4.69
C VAL A 355 -30.97 -20.37 4.05
N ALA A 356 -31.02 -19.24 4.75
CA ALA A 356 -30.41 -17.99 4.33
C ALA A 356 -29.74 -17.28 5.51
N GLY A 357 -28.80 -16.39 5.21
CA GLY A 357 -28.14 -15.53 6.18
C GLY A 357 -27.77 -14.19 5.55
N GLU A 358 -27.72 -13.14 6.37
CA GLU A 358 -27.33 -11.79 5.96
C GLU A 358 -26.17 -11.29 6.83
N ASN A 359 -25.18 -10.66 6.20
CA ASN A 359 -24.22 -9.80 6.87
C ASN A 359 -24.42 -8.37 6.36
N ILE A 360 -24.40 -7.39 7.26
CA ILE A 360 -24.38 -5.97 6.90
C ILE A 360 -23.18 -5.27 7.52
N ALA A 361 -22.70 -4.22 6.88
CA ALA A 361 -21.66 -3.34 7.40
C ALA A 361 -21.77 -1.94 6.78
N TYR A 362 -21.21 -0.93 7.44
CA TYR A 362 -21.07 0.41 6.87
C TYR A 362 -19.82 1.10 7.40
N GLY A 363 -19.19 1.92 6.56
CA GLY A 363 -18.07 2.77 6.95
C GLY A 363 -16.67 2.17 6.85
N GLN A 364 -16.53 0.86 6.60
CA GLN A 364 -15.24 0.26 6.27
C GLN A 364 -14.72 0.78 4.93
N PHE A 365 -13.41 0.93 4.78
CA PHE A 365 -12.81 1.72 3.69
C PHE A 365 -13.09 1.16 2.29
N ASN A 366 -13.02 -0.16 2.14
CA ASN A 366 -13.21 -0.86 0.88
C ASN A 366 -13.52 -2.36 1.11
N ALA A 367 -13.63 -3.11 0.02
CA ALA A 367 -13.95 -4.55 0.01
C ALA A 367 -13.02 -5.41 0.88
N ILE A 368 -11.72 -5.10 0.95
CA ILE A 368 -10.75 -5.86 1.76
C ILE A 368 -11.03 -5.62 3.24
N PHE A 369 -11.13 -4.35 3.66
CA PHE A 369 -11.35 -4.00 5.06
C PHE A 369 -12.70 -4.50 5.59
N VAL A 370 -13.78 -4.40 4.81
CA VAL A 370 -15.08 -4.93 5.24
C VAL A 370 -15.08 -6.46 5.36
N HIS A 371 -14.36 -7.14 4.47
CA HIS A 371 -14.23 -8.59 4.52
C HIS A 371 -13.52 -9.07 5.80
N GLU A 372 -12.38 -8.46 6.12
CA GLU A 372 -11.63 -8.80 7.34
C GLU A 372 -12.43 -8.43 8.60
N ALA A 373 -13.16 -7.31 8.59
CA ALA A 373 -14.04 -6.91 9.69
C ALA A 373 -15.18 -7.92 9.94
N TRP A 374 -15.82 -8.46 8.89
CA TRP A 374 -16.82 -9.52 9.04
C TRP A 374 -16.21 -10.80 9.62
N LEU A 375 -14.98 -11.17 9.27
CA LEU A 375 -14.31 -12.33 9.85
C LEU A 375 -13.96 -12.16 11.33
N ASN A 376 -13.82 -10.92 11.79
CA ASN A 376 -13.59 -10.53 13.19
C ASN A 376 -14.87 -10.24 13.98
N SER A 377 -16.04 -10.55 13.41
CA SER A 377 -17.33 -10.52 14.10
C SER A 377 -17.98 -11.90 14.08
N LEU A 378 -18.19 -12.53 15.25
CA LEU A 378 -18.59 -13.94 15.34
C LEU A 378 -19.82 -14.30 14.50
N GLY A 379 -20.90 -13.49 14.58
CA GLY A 379 -22.13 -13.73 13.82
C GLY A 379 -21.90 -13.63 12.31
N HIS A 380 -21.17 -12.61 11.86
CA HIS A 380 -20.84 -12.44 10.44
C HIS A 380 -19.91 -13.53 9.91
N ARG A 381 -18.92 -13.91 10.72
CA ARG A 381 -17.97 -14.99 10.44
C ARG A 381 -18.70 -16.32 10.26
N GLN A 382 -19.67 -16.62 11.12
CA GLN A 382 -20.49 -17.83 11.01
C GLN A 382 -21.19 -17.92 9.65
N ASN A 383 -21.74 -16.82 9.13
CA ASN A 383 -22.32 -16.80 7.79
C ASN A 383 -21.28 -17.04 6.68
N VAL A 384 -20.14 -16.32 6.72
CA VAL A 384 -19.07 -16.47 5.72
C VAL A 384 -18.54 -17.91 5.66
N LEU A 385 -18.41 -18.56 6.83
CA LEU A 385 -17.84 -19.91 6.97
C LEU A 385 -18.89 -21.01 7.14
N TYR A 386 -20.17 -20.72 6.92
CA TYR A 386 -21.22 -21.73 7.01
C TYR A 386 -21.03 -22.78 5.90
N PRO A 387 -20.84 -24.08 6.22
CA PRO A 387 -20.42 -25.07 5.23
C PRO A 387 -21.41 -25.26 4.08
N ASP A 388 -22.72 -25.22 4.37
CA ASP A 388 -23.74 -25.68 3.42
C ASP A 388 -24.26 -24.57 2.49
N PHE A 389 -23.90 -23.30 2.70
CA PHE A 389 -24.28 -22.24 1.77
C PHE A 389 -23.73 -22.53 0.37
N GLN A 390 -24.55 -22.26 -0.65
CA GLN A 390 -24.21 -22.55 -2.05
C GLN A 390 -24.18 -21.30 -2.91
N ARG A 391 -24.91 -20.26 -2.50
CA ARG A 391 -25.10 -19.03 -3.26
C ARG A 391 -24.75 -17.81 -2.42
N LEU A 392 -24.17 -16.80 -3.06
CA LEU A 392 -23.87 -15.51 -2.49
C LEU A 392 -24.23 -14.40 -3.47
N GLY A 393 -24.92 -13.38 -2.97
CA GLY A 393 -25.01 -12.08 -3.62
C GLY A 393 -24.52 -11.00 -2.67
N VAL A 394 -23.80 -10.04 -3.24
CA VAL A 394 -23.27 -8.89 -2.50
C VAL A 394 -23.88 -7.64 -3.09
N GLY A 395 -24.33 -6.74 -2.21
CA GLY A 395 -24.88 -5.45 -2.56
C GLY A 395 -24.14 -4.33 -1.86
N VAL A 396 -23.74 -3.31 -2.61
CA VAL A 396 -23.06 -2.14 -2.07
C VAL A 396 -23.85 -0.88 -2.41
N ALA A 397 -23.83 0.12 -1.56
CA ALA A 397 -24.30 1.47 -1.86
C ALA A 397 -23.38 2.49 -1.19
N PHE A 398 -23.49 3.76 -1.59
CA PHE A 398 -22.77 4.86 -0.96
C PHE A 398 -23.80 5.87 -0.46
N SER A 399 -23.59 6.38 0.76
CA SER A 399 -24.36 7.54 1.24
C SER A 399 -23.96 8.81 0.49
N ASN A 400 -24.69 9.90 0.74
CA ASN A 400 -24.37 11.24 0.19
C ASN A 400 -22.96 11.73 0.57
N SER A 401 -22.38 11.23 1.67
CA SER A 401 -21.01 11.55 2.10
C SER A 401 -19.93 10.66 1.46
N GLY A 402 -20.33 9.71 0.62
CA GLY A 402 -19.47 8.70 0.02
C GLY A 402 -19.14 7.52 0.93
N GLN A 403 -19.65 7.50 2.16
CA GLN A 403 -19.50 6.37 3.06
C GLN A 403 -20.20 5.12 2.50
N PRO A 404 -19.51 3.98 2.39
CA PRO A 404 -20.09 2.77 1.82
C PRO A 404 -20.95 1.99 2.82
N TYR A 405 -22.00 1.35 2.29
CA TYR A 405 -22.88 0.39 2.94
C TYR A 405 -22.80 -0.93 2.19
N TYR A 406 -22.72 -2.02 2.92
CA TYR A 406 -22.45 -3.35 2.40
C TYR A 406 -23.48 -4.35 2.94
N THR A 407 -23.95 -5.23 2.07
CA THR A 407 -24.82 -6.35 2.41
C THR A 407 -24.33 -7.61 1.71
N GLN A 408 -24.18 -8.72 2.43
CA GLN A 408 -23.98 -10.06 1.88
C GLN A 408 -25.20 -10.91 2.19
N ASN A 409 -25.81 -11.51 1.18
CA ASN A 409 -26.89 -12.47 1.36
C ASN A 409 -26.45 -13.84 0.86
N PHE A 410 -26.50 -14.81 1.76
CA PHE A 410 -26.13 -16.19 1.54
C PHE A 410 -27.37 -17.06 1.53
N TYR A 411 -27.42 -18.09 0.69
CA TYR A 411 -28.51 -19.07 0.79
C TYR A 411 -28.19 -20.44 0.20
N ILE A 412 -29.06 -21.37 0.56
CA ILE A 412 -29.20 -22.71 -0.02
C ILE A 412 -30.51 -22.71 -0.82
N PRO A 413 -30.47 -22.91 -2.16
CA PRO A 413 -31.66 -22.97 -3.00
C PRO A 413 -32.70 -24.01 -2.55
#